data_AF-A0A7M3ZZQ7-F1
#
_entry.id   AF-A0A7M3ZZQ7-F1
#
_cell.length_a   1.000
_cell.length_b   1.000
_cell.length_c   1.000
_cell.angle_alpha   90.00
_cell.angle_beta   90.00
_cell.angle_gamma   90.00
#
_symmetry.space_group_name_H-M   'P 1'
#
loop_
_entity.id
_entity.type
_entity.pdbx_description
1 polymer ?
#
loop_
_entity_poly.entity_id
_entity_poly.type
_entity_poly.pdbx_seq_one_letter_code
_entity_poly.pdbx_strand_id
1 'polypeptide(L)'
;VVLVNLPHDSFEHLPDLFPLFDQRDLTLLRGWAIVERETLPGRREQLSDIVLNAGGVPSELHVSEVKGFSTTRCFVVFETLISWD
;
A
#
# COMPACT_ATOMS: atom_id res chain seq x y z
N VAL A 1 -11.45 -7.85 -4.24
CA VAL A 1 -10.65 -7.62 -3.00
C VAL A 1 -9.31 -8.30 -3.15
N VAL A 2 -8.20 -7.59 -3.00
CA VAL A 2 -6.84 -8.15 -3.04
C VAL A 2 -6.15 -7.91 -1.69
N LEU A 3 -5.65 -9.00 -1.10
CA LEU A 3 -4.93 -8.97 0.18
C LEU A 3 -3.45 -9.27 -0.09
N VAL A 4 -2.59 -8.31 0.24
CA VAL A 4 -1.14 -8.38 -0.04
C VAL A 4 -0.39 -8.46 1.29
N ASN A 5 0.30 -9.58 1.55
CA ASN A 5 1.13 -9.73 2.75
C ASN A 5 2.61 -9.77 2.35
N LEU A 6 3.25 -8.60 2.27
CA LEU A 6 4.65 -8.45 1.89
C LEU A 6 5.45 -7.93 3.10
N PRO A 7 6.00 -8.82 3.95
CA PRO A 7 6.58 -8.44 5.23
C PRO A 7 7.84 -7.56 5.11
N HIS A 8 8.51 -7.57 3.96
CA HIS A 8 9.72 -6.79 3.68
C HIS A 8 9.54 -6.11 2.32
N ASP A 9 9.74 -4.79 2.26
CA ASP A 9 9.70 -3.94 1.06
C ASP A 9 8.38 -3.94 0.24
N SER A 10 7.24 -3.98 0.94
CA SER A 10 5.92 -4.14 0.32
C SER A 10 5.55 -3.12 -0.76
N PHE A 11 5.92 -1.85 -0.59
CA PHE A 11 5.43 -0.78 -1.46
C PHE A 11 6.08 -0.82 -2.84
N GLU A 12 7.37 -1.20 -2.92
CA GLU A 12 8.12 -1.23 -4.18
C GLU A 12 7.65 -2.34 -5.12
N HIS A 13 7.03 -3.39 -4.58
CA HIS A 13 6.48 -4.51 -5.34
C HIS A 13 5.01 -4.35 -5.74
N LEU A 14 4.30 -3.35 -5.20
CA LEU A 14 2.89 -3.11 -5.57
C LEU A 14 2.70 -2.91 -7.09
N PRO A 15 3.56 -2.15 -7.81
CA PRO A 15 3.46 -2.03 -9.26
C PRO A 15 3.45 -3.36 -10.01
N ASP A 16 4.25 -4.33 -9.57
CA ASP A 16 4.33 -5.67 -10.18
C ASP A 16 3.06 -6.50 -9.93
N LEU A 17 2.29 -6.17 -8.90
CA LEU A 17 1.07 -6.87 -8.53
C LEU A 17 -0.17 -6.33 -9.24
N PHE A 18 -0.20 -5.04 -9.60
CA PHE A 18 -1.38 -4.43 -10.21
C PHE A 18 -1.86 -5.06 -11.53
N PRO A 19 -0.99 -5.58 -12.42
CA PRO A 19 -1.44 -6.32 -13.59
C PRO A 19 -2.24 -7.59 -13.27
N LEU A 20 -2.16 -8.09 -12.02
CA LEU A 20 -2.90 -9.26 -11.56
C LEU A 20 -4.29 -8.92 -11.01
N PHE A 21 -4.61 -7.62 -10.87
CA PHE A 21 -5.87 -7.18 -10.27
C PHE A 21 -6.97 -7.27 -11.32
N ASP A 22 -8.20 -7.57 -10.89
CA ASP A 22 -9.36 -7.43 -11.77
C ASP A 22 -9.71 -5.94 -11.88
N GLN A 23 -9.29 -5.32 -12.98
CA GLN A 23 -9.40 -3.89 -13.23
C GLN A 23 -10.80 -3.45 -13.72
N ARG A 24 -11.79 -4.36 -13.75
CA ARG A 24 -13.14 -4.02 -14.22
C ARG A 24 -14.01 -3.33 -13.18
N ASP A 25 -13.67 -3.50 -11.91
CA ASP A 25 -14.45 -3.04 -10.76
C ASP A 25 -13.56 -2.38 -9.70
N LEU A 26 -14.21 -1.72 -8.75
CA LEU A 26 -13.57 -1.14 -7.58
C LEU A 26 -12.81 -2.21 -6.78
N THR A 27 -11.50 -2.02 -6.64
CA THR A 27 -10.62 -2.96 -5.96
C THR A 27 -10.14 -2.43 -4.62
N LEU A 28 -10.37 -3.19 -3.54
CA LEU A 28 -9.70 -2.96 -2.27
C LEU A 28 -8.28 -3.54 -2.31
N LEU A 29 -7.28 -2.69 -2.14
CA LEU A 29 -5.91 -3.04 -1.80
C LEU A 29 -5.72 -2.90 -0.29
N ARG A 30 -5.31 -3.99 0.37
CA ARG A 30 -4.87 -3.93 1.77
C ARG A 30 -3.62 -4.77 1.96
N GLY A 31 -2.66 -4.25 2.72
CA GLY A 31 -1.48 -5.00 3.08
C GLY A 31 -0.76 -4.53 4.33
N TRP A 32 0.29 -5.26 4.65
CA TRP A 32 1.16 -4.97 5.79
C TRP A 32 2.62 -4.96 5.38
N ALA A 33 3.41 -4.17 6.11
CA ALA A 33 4.82 -3.98 5.83
C ALA A 33 5.60 -3.68 7.10
N ILE A 34 6.91 -3.93 7.07
CA ILE A 34 7.84 -3.34 8.02
C ILE A 34 8.54 -2.17 7.32
N VAL A 35 8.46 -0.98 7.91
CA VAL A 35 9.10 0.23 7.38
C VAL A 35 9.94 0.94 8.44
N GLU A 36 10.88 1.77 8.02
CA GLU A 36 11.53 2.72 8.93
C GLU A 36 10.50 3.74 9.43
N ARG A 37 10.41 3.92 10.75
CA ARG A 37 9.42 4.76 11.43
C ARG A 37 9.45 6.20 10.94
N GLU A 38 10.65 6.72 10.67
CA GLU A 38 10.86 8.08 10.15
C GLU A 38 10.25 8.29 8.75
N THR A 39 10.07 7.21 7.98
CA THR A 39 9.48 7.27 6.64
C THR A 39 7.95 7.21 6.64
N LEU A 40 7.33 6.81 7.75
CA LEU A 40 5.88 6.64 7.87
C LEU A 40 5.07 7.87 7.40
N PRO A 41 5.45 9.13 7.75
CA PRO A 41 4.73 10.32 7.28
C PRO A 41 4.60 10.42 5.75
N GLY A 42 5.58 9.91 4.99
CA GLY A 42 5.58 9.94 3.52
C GLY A 42 4.94 8.71 2.86
N ARG A 43 4.68 7.62 3.59
CA ARG A 43 4.15 6.38 3.01
C ARG A 43 2.75 6.52 2.44
N ARG A 44 1.95 7.45 2.99
CA ARG A 44 0.60 7.75 2.48
C ARG A 44 0.67 8.32 1.05
N GLU A 45 1.53 9.31 0.84
CA GLU A 45 1.73 9.95 -0.47
C GLU A 45 2.36 8.96 -1.45
N GLN A 46 3.37 8.20 -1.01
CA GLN A 46 3.98 7.15 -1.82
C GLN A 46 2.96 6.12 -2.33
N LEU A 47 2.03 5.66 -1.48
CA LEU A 47 0.99 4.72 -1.89
C LEU A 47 0.07 5.32 -2.97
N SER A 48 -0.28 6.61 -2.81
CA SER A 48 -1.09 7.33 -3.79
C SER A 48 -0.38 7.38 -5.14
N ASP A 49 0.89 7.77 -5.15
CA ASP A 49 1.69 7.87 -6.38
C ASP A 49 1.85 6.53 -7.08
N ILE A 50 2.08 5.45 -6.31
CA ILE A 50 2.19 4.10 -6.84
C ILE A 50 0.90 3.69 -7.58
N VAL A 51 -0.27 3.97 -7.00
CA VAL A 51 -1.56 3.65 -7.63
C VAL A 51 -1.81 4.51 -8.87
N LEU A 52 -1.55 5.82 -8.78
CA LEU A 52 -1.71 6.75 -9.90
C LEU A 52 -0.82 6.38 -11.09
N ASN A 53 0.45 6.04 -10.82
CA ASN A 53 1.40 5.62 -11.86
C ASN A 53 1.02 4.29 -12.51
N ALA A 54 0.20 3.47 -11.86
CA ALA A 54 -0.34 2.23 -12.40
C ALA A 54 -1.63 2.41 -13.21
N GLY A 55 -2.13 3.65 -13.34
CA GLY A 55 -3.40 3.95 -14.03
C GLY A 55 -4.64 3.79 -13.15
N GLY A 56 -4.48 3.60 -11.84
CA GLY A 56 -5.59 3.59 -10.89
C GLY A 56 -5.80 4.94 -10.24
N VAL A 57 -7.00 5.17 -9.69
CA VAL A 57 -7.33 6.34 -8.88
C VAL A 57 -7.59 5.86 -7.43
N PRO A 58 -6.75 6.25 -6.46
CA PRO A 58 -6.90 5.84 -5.07
C PRO A 58 -7.99 6.65 -4.36
N SER A 59 -8.77 5.97 -3.51
CA SER A 59 -9.71 6.57 -2.56
C SER A 59 -9.68 5.83 -1.22
N GLU A 60 -10.17 6.48 -0.16
CA GLU A 60 -10.13 5.93 1.21
C GLU A 60 -8.72 5.49 1.67
N LEU A 61 -7.70 6.16 1.16
CA LEU A 61 -6.31 5.79 1.40
C LEU A 61 -5.93 5.96 2.88
N HIS A 62 -5.30 4.95 3.45
CA HIS A 62 -4.89 4.90 4.84
C HIS A 62 -3.55 4.16 4.99
N VAL A 63 -2.64 4.73 5.79
CA VAL A 63 -1.41 4.07 6.22
C VAL A 63 -1.20 4.38 7.69
N SER A 64 -1.05 3.35 8.53
CA SER A 64 -0.80 3.56 9.96
C SER A 64 0.10 2.48 10.54
N GLU A 65 0.77 2.83 11.63
CA GLU A 65 1.45 1.86 12.47
C GLU A 65 0.44 1.00 13.24
N VAL A 66 0.66 -0.31 13.21
CA VAL A 66 -0.07 -1.30 14.01
C VAL A 66 0.69 -1.62 15.29
N LYS A 67 2.02 -1.78 15.19
CA LYS A 67 2.91 -2.04 16.34
C LYS A 67 4.37 -1.71 15.99
N GLY A 68 5.19 -1.50 17.02
CA GLY A 68 6.64 -1.44 16.86
C GLY A 68 7.22 -2.79 16.40
N PHE A 69 8.26 -2.75 15.57
CA PHE A 69 9.00 -3.93 15.12
C PHE A 69 10.44 -3.94 15.69
N SER A 70 11.11 -2.78 15.70
CA SER A 70 12.38 -2.54 16.39
C SER A 70 12.44 -1.11 16.91
N THR A 71 13.62 -0.64 17.35
CA THR A 71 13.85 0.76 17.74
C THR A 71 13.59 1.74 16.59
N THR A 72 13.97 1.39 15.36
CA THR A 72 13.81 2.27 14.18
C THR A 72 12.67 1.84 13.26
N ARG A 73 12.17 0.61 13.37
CA ARG A 73 11.15 0.06 12.45
C ARG A 73 9.79 -0.15 13.11
N CYS A 74 8.74 0.04 12.33
CA CYS A 74 7.37 -0.27 12.72
C CYS A 74 6.69 -1.20 11.71
N PHE A 75 5.74 -1.99 12.21
CA PHE A 75 4.84 -2.79 11.41
C PHE A 75 3.61 -1.95 11.09
N VAL A 76 3.38 -1.72 9.80
CA VAL A 76 2.31 -0.84 9.31
C VAL A 76 1.25 -1.65 8.58
N VAL A 77 0.03 -1.12 8.59
CA VAL A 77 -1.03 -1.51 7.67
C VAL A 77 -1.21 -0.39 6.65
N PHE A 78 -1.44 -0.74 5.40
CA PHE A 78 -1.83 0.18 4.35
C PHE A 78 -3.08 -0.33 3.64
N GLU A 79 -3.94 0.59 3.24
CA GLU A 79 -5.23 0.30 2.62
C GLU A 79 -5.62 1.42 1.65
N THR A 80 -6.24 1.07 0.53
CA THR A 80 -6.90 2.01 -0.37
C THR A 80 -7.91 1.26 -1.23
N LEU A 81 -9.02 1.91 -1.57
CA LEU A 81 -9.85 1.53 -2.70
C LEU A 81 -9.22 2.09 -3.97
N ILE A 82 -9.28 1.33 -5.07
CA ILE A 82 -8.72 1.69 -6.37
C ILE A 82 -9.82 1.52 -7.41
N SER A 83 -10.17 2.61 -8.10
CA SER A 83 -10.88 2.52 -9.37
C SER A 83 -9.86 2.52 -10.50
N TRP A 84 -10.03 1.62 -11.46
CA TRP A 84 -9.18 1.53 -12.64
C TRP A 84 -9.92 2.14 -13.82
N ASP A 85 -9.26 3.01 -14.58
CA ASP A 85 -9.80 3.65 -15.80
C ASP A 85 -9.44 2.86 -17.06
#